data_AF-A0AAW9RSR6-F1
#
_entry.id   AF-A0AAW9RSR6-F1
#
_cell.length_a   1.000
_cell.length_b   1.000
_cell.length_c   1.000
_cell.angle_alpha   90.00
_cell.angle_beta   90.00
_cell.angle_gamma   90.00
#
_symmetry.space_group_name_H-M   'P 1'
#
loop_
_entity.id
_entity.type
_entity.pdbx_description
1 polymer ?
#
loop_
_entity_poly.entity_id
_entity_poly.type
_entity_poly.pdbx_seq_one_letter_code
_entity_poly.pdbx_strand_id
1 'polypeptide(L)'
;MKELKLLIVEDDPEQKKSYERSINAYNLDSNVKINPTFEADKESALKSLENVESSFDAAIVDLKLDENGKADQNYSGNEVLKKIKGNLRFPVFVITGTPQHIDDDLKEESSLFKIRTRGEDDNYLEQLVNIYNTGVTNILGKKGEIEKYLNDIFWKHLSNSVDVWVNDTSRNPLQKEKSLLRYTLLHIQEYLELTEEYNFESYHPAETYITPPVKPNIFTGDIVKENSSNKKFIVLTPSCDLAQQKAKDILLVLIEENTQGIISEKKNIIKKNKARPEVINEAKNTLEKLLQNSYSNKYHFLPKYNSIEGGLINFQKVKSIKRGDFESDFSRIASLNSQFTKDVVARFSYYYSRQGSPDFKTEELKNMLF
;
A
#
# COMPACT_ATOMS: atom_id res chain seq x y z
N MET A 1 7.26 -16.68 20.58
CA MET A 1 6.86 -17.44 19.37
C MET A 1 5.55 -16.85 18.89
N LYS A 2 5.37 -16.57 17.60
CA LYS A 2 4.08 -16.07 17.08
C LYS A 2 3.06 -17.20 17.12
N GLU A 3 1.79 -16.86 17.29
CA GLU A 3 0.69 -17.82 17.37
C GLU A 3 -0.37 -17.53 16.31
N LEU A 4 -0.65 -18.50 15.45
CA LEU A 4 -1.67 -18.46 14.42
C LEU A 4 -2.90 -19.22 14.93
N LYS A 5 -4.03 -18.53 15.09
CA LYS A 5 -5.31 -19.13 15.51
C LYS A 5 -6.06 -19.65 14.29
N LEU A 6 -6.14 -20.97 14.15
CA LEU A 6 -6.73 -21.64 12.99
C LEU A 6 -8.11 -22.20 13.33
N LEU A 7 -9.16 -21.75 12.66
CA LEU A 7 -10.46 -22.43 12.72
C LEU A 7 -10.45 -23.65 11.79
N ILE A 8 -10.91 -24.80 12.26
CA ILE A 8 -11.11 -25.99 11.42
C ILE A 8 -12.55 -26.46 11.60
N VAL A 9 -13.32 -26.40 10.51
CA VAL A 9 -14.71 -26.84 10.47
C VAL A 9 -14.75 -28.16 9.69
N GLU A 10 -14.90 -29.25 10.43
CA GLU A 10 -14.84 -30.63 9.95
C GLU A 10 -15.73 -31.46 10.87
N ASP A 11 -16.57 -32.33 10.36
CA ASP A 11 -17.44 -33.20 11.16
C ASP A 11 -16.76 -34.55 11.47
N ASP A 12 -15.95 -35.07 10.54
CA ASP A 12 -15.30 -36.38 10.64
C ASP A 12 -14.19 -36.42 11.72
N PRO A 13 -14.36 -37.22 12.79
CA PRO A 13 -13.35 -37.35 13.86
C PRO A 13 -11.98 -37.88 13.39
N GLU A 14 -11.93 -38.71 12.36
CA GLU A 14 -10.65 -39.22 11.84
C GLU A 14 -9.90 -38.12 11.09
N GLN A 15 -10.63 -37.27 10.37
CA GLN A 15 -10.05 -36.10 9.71
C GLN A 15 -9.55 -35.07 10.71
N LYS A 16 -10.29 -34.83 11.80
CA LYS A 16 -9.80 -33.99 12.92
C LYS A 16 -8.48 -34.51 13.47
N LYS A 17 -8.38 -35.80 13.77
CA LYS A 17 -7.12 -36.41 14.24
C LYS A 17 -6.00 -36.28 13.20
N SER A 18 -6.31 -36.37 11.92
CA SER A 18 -5.34 -36.14 10.85
C SER A 18 -4.80 -34.71 10.89
N TYR A 19 -5.68 -33.69 10.94
CA TYR A 19 -5.28 -32.30 11.09
C TYR A 19 -4.46 -32.05 12.36
N GLU A 20 -4.87 -32.60 13.50
CA GLU A 20 -4.11 -32.51 14.76
C GLU A 20 -2.69 -33.06 14.61
N ARG A 21 -2.52 -34.24 13.99
CA ARG A 21 -1.20 -34.84 13.75
C ARG A 21 -0.35 -33.96 12.84
N SER A 22 -0.90 -33.49 11.71
CA SER A 22 -0.20 -32.62 10.77
C SER A 22 0.23 -31.30 11.42
N ILE A 23 -0.66 -30.67 12.21
CA ILE A 23 -0.38 -29.42 12.92
C ILE A 23 0.67 -29.64 14.01
N ASN A 24 0.57 -30.72 14.79
CA ASN A 24 1.55 -31.04 15.82
C ASN A 24 2.93 -31.29 15.20
N ALA A 25 3.01 -32.02 14.09
CA ALA A 25 4.26 -32.23 13.37
C ALA A 25 4.83 -30.90 12.84
N TYR A 26 3.99 -30.08 12.20
CA TYR A 26 4.40 -28.77 11.68
C TYR A 26 4.92 -27.83 12.79
N ASN A 27 4.26 -27.84 13.95
CA ASN A 27 4.63 -27.01 15.11
C ASN A 27 5.98 -27.38 15.75
N LEU A 28 6.54 -28.57 15.50
CA LEU A 28 7.84 -28.96 16.04
C LEU A 28 9.00 -28.17 15.42
N ASP A 29 8.89 -27.85 14.12
CA ASP A 29 9.97 -27.25 13.33
C ASP A 29 9.67 -25.80 12.88
N SER A 30 8.48 -25.28 13.21
CA SER A 30 8.01 -23.95 12.78
C SER A 30 8.25 -22.86 13.84
N ASN A 31 8.61 -21.66 13.35
CA ASN A 31 8.70 -20.44 14.17
C ASN A 31 7.32 -19.80 14.50
N VAL A 32 6.26 -20.31 13.88
CA VAL A 32 4.86 -19.92 14.12
C VAL A 32 4.12 -21.14 14.63
N LYS A 33 3.54 -21.02 15.83
CA LYS A 33 2.72 -22.05 16.44
C LYS A 33 1.28 -21.94 15.94
N ILE A 34 0.79 -22.97 15.28
CA ILE A 34 -0.62 -23.09 14.88
C ILE A 34 -1.42 -23.62 16.06
N ASN A 35 -2.41 -22.87 16.50
CA ASN A 35 -3.36 -23.23 17.55
C ASN A 35 -4.73 -23.49 16.90
N PRO A 36 -5.13 -24.77 16.71
CA PRO A 36 -6.40 -25.09 16.09
C PRO A 36 -7.58 -24.97 17.06
N THR A 37 -8.71 -24.48 16.55
CA THR A 37 -10.04 -24.60 17.15
C THR A 37 -10.90 -25.44 16.23
N PHE A 38 -11.40 -26.57 16.71
CA PHE A 38 -12.24 -27.47 15.93
C PHE A 38 -13.71 -27.22 16.19
N GLU A 39 -14.47 -27.10 15.11
CA GLU A 39 -15.92 -27.00 15.11
C GLU A 39 -16.50 -28.15 14.28
N ALA A 40 -17.53 -28.82 14.80
CA ALA A 40 -18.05 -30.05 14.21
C ALA A 40 -19.17 -29.81 13.20
N ASP A 41 -19.83 -28.66 13.28
CA ASP A 41 -21.02 -28.36 12.50
C ASP A 41 -21.10 -26.87 12.16
N LYS A 42 -22.04 -26.53 11.28
CA LYS A 42 -22.29 -25.16 10.86
C LYS A 42 -22.63 -24.24 12.03
N GLU A 43 -23.51 -24.64 12.93
CA GLU A 43 -24.01 -23.77 14.01
C GLU A 43 -22.88 -23.39 14.97
N SER A 44 -22.05 -24.36 15.35
CA SER A 44 -20.91 -24.17 16.22
C SER A 44 -19.84 -23.30 15.56
N ALA A 45 -19.58 -23.52 14.26
CA ALA A 45 -18.69 -22.67 13.47
C ALA A 45 -19.18 -21.21 13.39
N LEU A 46 -20.44 -20.99 13.05
CA LEU A 46 -21.02 -19.63 12.96
C LEU A 46 -20.97 -18.91 14.31
N LYS A 47 -21.30 -19.61 15.41
CA LYS A 47 -21.21 -19.06 16.77
C LYS A 47 -19.77 -18.65 17.12
N SER A 48 -18.79 -19.48 16.76
CA SER A 48 -17.37 -19.18 17.00
C SER A 48 -16.86 -18.00 16.17
N LEU A 49 -17.34 -17.84 14.92
CA LEU A 49 -17.02 -16.68 14.07
C LEU A 49 -17.65 -15.37 14.60
N GLU A 50 -18.85 -15.45 15.18
CA GLU A 50 -19.56 -14.29 15.72
C GLU A 50 -19.01 -13.82 17.05
N ASN A 51 -18.50 -14.74 17.88
CA ASN A 51 -17.94 -14.43 19.19
C ASN A 51 -16.92 -13.27 19.10
N VAL A 52 -17.13 -12.24 19.92
CA VAL A 52 -16.28 -11.03 19.96
C VAL A 52 -14.90 -11.36 20.55
N GLU A 53 -14.82 -12.35 21.44
CA GLU A 53 -13.56 -12.78 22.04
C GLU A 53 -12.73 -13.65 21.09
N SER A 54 -13.40 -14.46 20.26
CA SER A 54 -12.76 -15.28 19.24
C SER A 54 -12.26 -14.42 18.08
N SER A 55 -10.97 -14.56 17.76
CA SER A 55 -10.36 -14.04 16.54
C SER A 55 -9.60 -15.17 15.88
N PHE A 56 -9.84 -15.39 14.58
CA PHE A 56 -9.13 -16.37 13.78
C PHE A 56 -8.24 -15.66 12.77
N ASP A 57 -7.07 -16.25 12.52
CA ASP A 57 -6.09 -15.81 11.53
C ASP A 57 -6.20 -16.60 10.23
N ALA A 58 -6.90 -17.74 10.24
CA ALA A 58 -7.16 -18.57 9.08
C ALA A 58 -8.33 -19.52 9.36
N ALA A 59 -8.90 -20.10 8.29
CA ALA A 59 -9.83 -21.21 8.41
C ALA A 59 -9.56 -22.34 7.40
N ILE A 60 -9.83 -23.57 7.84
CA ILE A 60 -10.06 -24.74 6.98
C ILE A 60 -11.51 -25.14 7.14
N VAL A 61 -12.23 -25.33 6.03
CA VAL A 61 -13.66 -25.63 6.05
C VAL A 61 -13.94 -26.79 5.09
N ASP A 62 -14.53 -27.87 5.57
CA ASP A 62 -15.18 -28.84 4.70
C ASP A 62 -16.56 -28.34 4.27
N LEU A 63 -16.99 -28.73 3.07
CA LEU A 63 -18.30 -28.37 2.53
C LEU A 63 -19.43 -29.17 3.16
N LYS A 64 -19.19 -30.45 3.45
CA LYS A 64 -20.21 -31.35 3.97
C LYS A 64 -20.01 -31.47 5.48
N LEU A 65 -20.92 -30.92 6.28
CA LEU A 65 -20.81 -30.90 7.73
C LEU A 65 -22.07 -31.53 8.34
N ASP A 66 -21.98 -32.78 8.80
CA ASP A 66 -23.14 -33.48 9.36
C ASP A 66 -23.68 -32.77 10.63
N GLU A 67 -24.89 -32.21 10.54
CA GLU A 67 -25.56 -31.58 11.67
C GLU A 67 -26.13 -32.64 12.62
N ASN A 68 -25.51 -32.81 13.79
CA ASN A 68 -26.00 -33.70 14.85
C ASN A 68 -26.23 -35.17 14.40
N GLY A 69 -25.35 -35.70 13.54
CA GLY A 69 -25.43 -37.08 13.05
C GLY A 69 -26.50 -37.31 11.96
N LYS A 70 -27.02 -36.23 11.36
CA LYS A 70 -27.81 -36.30 10.13
C LYS A 70 -26.94 -35.92 8.96
N ALA A 71 -26.98 -36.73 7.91
CA ALA A 71 -26.24 -36.48 6.68
C ALA A 71 -26.55 -35.08 6.14
N ASP A 72 -25.51 -34.27 5.96
CA ASP A 72 -25.64 -32.96 5.33
C ASP A 72 -25.92 -33.11 3.84
N GLN A 73 -27.18 -32.86 3.46
CA GLN A 73 -27.63 -32.90 2.07
C GLN A 73 -27.45 -31.55 1.35
N ASN A 74 -27.16 -30.48 2.10
CA ASN A 74 -27.17 -29.11 1.60
C ASN A 74 -25.78 -28.48 1.53
N TYR A 75 -24.73 -29.21 1.93
CA TYR A 75 -23.34 -28.71 1.93
C TYR A 75 -23.26 -27.41 2.73
N SER A 76 -23.69 -27.49 3.98
CA SER A 76 -23.82 -26.41 4.95
C SER A 76 -22.52 -25.65 5.20
N GLY A 77 -21.35 -26.21 4.85
CA GLY A 77 -20.08 -25.51 4.81
C GLY A 77 -20.09 -24.27 3.90
N ASN A 78 -20.90 -24.26 2.83
CA ASN A 78 -21.10 -23.07 1.99
C ASN A 78 -21.61 -21.86 2.79
N GLU A 79 -22.50 -22.08 3.79
CA GLU A 79 -23.00 -21.00 4.64
C GLU A 79 -21.89 -20.41 5.52
N VAL A 80 -21.00 -21.27 6.05
CA VAL A 80 -19.82 -20.85 6.81
C VAL A 80 -18.88 -20.02 5.94
N LEU A 81 -18.60 -20.49 4.71
CA LEU A 81 -17.75 -19.78 3.75
C LEU A 81 -18.32 -18.41 3.37
N LYS A 82 -19.64 -18.32 3.14
CA LYS A 82 -20.32 -17.04 2.88
C LYS A 82 -20.21 -16.09 4.07
N LYS A 83 -20.35 -16.57 5.31
CA LYS A 83 -20.14 -15.75 6.51
C LYS A 83 -18.73 -15.18 6.57
N ILE A 84 -17.72 -16.02 6.30
CA ILE A 84 -16.32 -15.60 6.30
C ILE A 84 -16.07 -14.57 5.19
N LYS A 85 -16.37 -14.89 3.93
CA LYS A 85 -16.13 -14.01 2.77
C LYS A 85 -16.91 -12.70 2.84
N GLY A 86 -18.07 -12.69 3.50
CA GLY A 86 -18.90 -11.49 3.63
C GLY A 86 -18.43 -10.50 4.71
N ASN A 87 -17.81 -10.97 5.81
CA ASN A 87 -17.61 -10.12 7.00
C ASN A 87 -16.21 -10.23 7.64
N LEU A 88 -15.39 -11.19 7.23
CA LEU A 88 -14.12 -11.51 7.88
C LEU A 88 -12.98 -11.46 6.86
N ARG A 89 -11.77 -11.19 7.33
CA ARG A 89 -10.61 -10.86 6.48
C ARG A 89 -9.40 -11.72 6.83
N PHE A 90 -9.55 -13.03 6.67
CA PHE A 90 -8.48 -14.01 6.86
C PHE A 90 -8.52 -15.08 5.76
N PRO A 91 -7.39 -15.73 5.44
CA PRO A 91 -7.32 -16.76 4.42
C PRO A 91 -8.17 -18.00 4.76
N VAL A 92 -8.76 -18.60 3.74
CA VAL A 92 -9.60 -19.80 3.85
C VAL A 92 -9.14 -20.87 2.87
N PHE A 93 -9.02 -22.11 3.36
CA PHE A 93 -8.88 -23.31 2.55
C PHE A 93 -10.15 -24.15 2.67
N VAL A 94 -10.82 -24.39 1.55
CA VAL A 94 -11.88 -25.38 1.45
C VAL A 94 -11.22 -26.72 1.15
N ILE A 95 -11.27 -27.68 2.08
CA ILE A 95 -10.69 -29.02 1.89
C ILE A 95 -11.83 -30.03 1.94
N THR A 96 -12.21 -30.56 0.79
CA THR A 96 -13.46 -31.33 0.68
C THR A 96 -13.36 -32.50 -0.29
N GLY A 97 -14.13 -33.55 -0.03
CA GLY A 97 -14.30 -34.67 -0.97
C GLY A 97 -15.29 -34.38 -2.10
N THR A 98 -16.04 -33.28 -2.01
CA THR A 98 -17.15 -32.95 -2.92
C THR A 98 -17.05 -31.51 -3.47
N PRO A 99 -15.92 -31.12 -4.08
CA PRO A 99 -15.66 -29.74 -4.49
C PRO A 99 -16.67 -29.18 -5.50
N GLN A 100 -17.33 -30.05 -6.28
CA GLN A 100 -18.36 -29.68 -7.24
C GLN A 100 -19.63 -29.07 -6.62
N HIS A 101 -19.81 -29.21 -5.30
CA HIS A 101 -20.96 -28.67 -4.56
C HIS A 101 -20.69 -27.31 -3.89
N ILE A 102 -19.57 -26.68 -4.22
CA ILE A 102 -19.35 -25.29 -3.82
C ILE A 102 -20.28 -24.36 -4.61
N ASP A 103 -20.86 -23.37 -3.93
CA ASP A 103 -21.77 -22.41 -4.53
C ASP A 103 -21.07 -21.55 -5.61
N ASP A 104 -21.83 -21.13 -6.63
CA ASP A 104 -21.28 -20.43 -7.81
C ASP A 104 -20.52 -19.14 -7.47
N ASP A 105 -20.96 -18.39 -6.45
CA ASP A 105 -20.34 -17.15 -5.96
C ASP A 105 -19.04 -17.38 -5.15
N LEU A 106 -18.74 -18.64 -4.82
CA LEU A 106 -17.56 -19.08 -4.08
C LEU A 106 -16.54 -19.81 -4.97
N LYS A 107 -16.85 -20.10 -6.24
CA LYS A 107 -15.95 -20.84 -7.15
C LYS A 107 -14.66 -20.12 -7.53
N GLU A 108 -14.63 -18.79 -7.45
CA GLU A 108 -13.45 -18.00 -7.79
C GLU A 108 -12.37 -18.10 -6.71
N GLU A 109 -11.27 -18.78 -7.02
CA GLU A 109 -10.09 -18.86 -6.16
C GLU A 109 -9.24 -17.58 -6.18
N SER A 110 -8.55 -17.33 -5.08
CA SER A 110 -7.55 -16.26 -4.95
C SER A 110 -6.40 -16.71 -4.06
N SER A 111 -5.38 -15.87 -3.89
CA SER A 111 -4.29 -16.16 -2.95
C SER A 111 -4.76 -16.32 -1.49
N LEU A 112 -5.94 -15.82 -1.13
CA LEU A 112 -6.53 -15.91 0.23
C LEU A 112 -7.74 -16.85 0.31
N PHE A 113 -8.17 -17.46 -0.80
CA PHE A 113 -9.32 -18.36 -0.84
C PHE A 113 -9.05 -19.49 -1.81
N LYS A 114 -8.87 -20.71 -1.30
CA LYS A 114 -8.44 -21.86 -2.10
C LYS A 114 -9.35 -23.06 -1.90
N ILE A 115 -9.58 -23.81 -2.96
CA ILE A 115 -10.43 -25.01 -2.95
C ILE A 115 -9.55 -26.22 -3.29
N ARG A 116 -9.52 -27.22 -2.42
CA ARG A 116 -8.68 -28.41 -2.56
C ARG A 116 -9.49 -29.67 -2.39
N THR A 117 -9.15 -30.67 -3.20
CA THR A 117 -9.73 -32.00 -3.06
C THR A 117 -9.07 -32.69 -1.87
N ARG A 118 -9.88 -33.32 -1.03
CA ARG A 118 -9.39 -34.08 0.13
C ARG A 118 -8.38 -35.16 -0.32
N GLY A 119 -7.23 -35.20 0.36
CA GLY A 119 -6.17 -36.17 0.08
C GLY A 119 -5.11 -35.69 -0.93
N GLU A 120 -5.29 -34.53 -1.56
CA GLU A 120 -4.22 -33.88 -2.32
C GLU A 120 -3.20 -33.26 -1.37
N ASP A 121 -1.91 -33.49 -1.63
CA ASP A 121 -0.83 -32.83 -0.91
C ASP A 121 -0.62 -31.43 -1.47
N ASP A 122 -1.04 -30.42 -0.70
CA ASP A 122 -0.96 -29.00 -1.08
C ASP A 122 -0.20 -28.15 -0.06
N ASN A 123 0.48 -28.73 0.93
CA ASN A 123 1.22 -27.97 1.96
C ASN A 123 0.44 -26.77 2.56
N TYR A 124 -0.89 -26.91 2.74
CA TYR A 124 -1.77 -25.81 3.10
C TYR A 124 -1.37 -25.10 4.41
N LEU A 125 -0.78 -25.82 5.37
CA LEU A 125 -0.26 -25.24 6.62
C LEU A 125 0.86 -24.23 6.36
N GLU A 126 1.82 -24.58 5.52
CA GLU A 126 2.93 -23.68 5.16
C GLU A 126 2.41 -22.44 4.42
N GLN A 127 1.46 -22.63 3.51
CA GLN A 127 0.83 -21.52 2.81
C GLN A 127 0.10 -20.56 3.76
N LEU A 128 -0.69 -21.09 4.70
CA LEU A 128 -1.37 -20.29 5.72
C LEU A 128 -0.38 -19.51 6.59
N VAL A 129 0.71 -20.15 7.01
CA VAL A 129 1.77 -19.50 7.80
C VAL A 129 2.49 -18.42 7.00
N ASN A 130 2.76 -18.65 5.71
CA ASN A 130 3.35 -17.65 4.82
C ASN A 130 2.44 -16.43 4.67
N ILE A 131 1.13 -16.64 4.52
CA ILE A 131 0.15 -15.55 4.49
C ILE A 131 0.13 -14.80 5.83
N TYR A 132 0.05 -15.52 6.94
CA TYR A 132 0.06 -14.93 8.30
C TYR A 132 1.32 -14.09 8.55
N ASN A 133 2.49 -14.55 8.08
CA ASN A 133 3.75 -13.84 8.23
C ASN A 133 3.81 -12.52 7.44
N THR A 134 2.94 -12.30 6.45
CA THR A 134 2.81 -10.98 5.81
C THR A 134 2.22 -9.93 6.75
N GLY A 135 1.57 -10.35 7.84
CA GLY A 135 0.89 -9.47 8.78
C GLY A 135 -0.49 -9.00 8.31
N VAL A 136 -0.98 -9.46 7.16
CA VAL A 136 -2.27 -9.02 6.59
C VAL A 136 -3.44 -9.20 7.57
N THR A 137 -3.47 -10.30 8.34
CA THR A 137 -4.53 -10.55 9.34
C THR A 137 -4.36 -9.71 10.60
N ASN A 138 -3.12 -9.34 10.95
CA ASN A 138 -2.84 -8.40 12.03
C ASN A 138 -3.25 -6.96 11.68
N ILE A 139 -3.33 -6.64 10.39
CA ILE A 139 -3.74 -5.31 9.90
C ILE A 139 -5.26 -5.27 9.69
N LEU A 140 -5.80 -6.23 8.94
CA LEU A 140 -7.18 -6.21 8.42
C LEU A 140 -8.16 -7.11 9.17
N GLY A 141 -7.66 -8.03 10.02
CA GLY A 141 -8.50 -8.94 10.78
C GLY A 141 -9.42 -8.21 11.76
N LYS A 142 -10.39 -8.95 12.34
CA LYS A 142 -11.42 -8.43 13.25
C LYS A 142 -10.87 -7.65 14.46
N LYS A 143 -9.62 -7.90 14.85
CA LYS A 143 -8.90 -7.23 15.95
C LYS A 143 -7.59 -6.57 15.48
N GLY A 144 -7.47 -6.31 14.19
CA GLY A 144 -6.25 -5.76 13.59
C GLY A 144 -6.03 -4.28 13.87
N GLU A 145 -4.87 -3.76 13.46
CA GLU A 145 -4.48 -2.36 13.69
C GLU A 145 -5.49 -1.35 13.13
N ILE A 146 -6.08 -1.62 11.96
CA ILE A 146 -7.08 -0.72 11.39
C ILE A 146 -8.31 -0.60 12.31
N GLU A 147 -8.78 -1.69 12.90
CA GLU A 147 -9.94 -1.66 13.82
C GLU A 147 -9.60 -0.87 15.10
N LYS A 148 -8.35 -0.96 15.59
CA LYS A 148 -7.87 -0.14 16.71
C LYS A 148 -7.87 1.35 16.36
N TYR A 149 -7.35 1.71 15.18
CA TYR A 149 -7.38 3.10 14.72
C TYR A 149 -8.80 3.61 14.53
N LEU A 150 -9.72 2.81 13.98
CA LEU A 150 -11.13 3.20 13.85
C LEU A 150 -11.76 3.48 15.22
N ASN A 151 -11.51 2.62 16.21
CA ASN A 151 -11.98 2.84 17.58
C ASN A 151 -11.41 4.12 18.19
N ASP A 152 -10.10 4.35 18.02
CA ASP A 152 -9.42 5.57 18.49
C ASP A 152 -9.96 6.83 17.79
N ILE A 153 -10.18 6.79 16.48
CA ILE A 153 -10.78 7.88 15.71
C ILE A 153 -12.17 8.20 16.23
N PHE A 154 -12.98 7.18 16.47
CA PHE A 154 -14.32 7.38 16.98
C PHE A 154 -14.31 8.03 18.37
N TRP A 155 -13.58 7.45 19.33
CA TRP A 155 -13.66 7.86 20.74
C TRP A 155 -12.76 9.02 21.14
N LYS A 156 -11.58 9.17 20.51
CA LYS A 156 -10.64 10.25 20.85
C LYS A 156 -10.91 11.53 20.05
N HIS A 157 -11.44 11.41 18.83
CA HIS A 157 -11.57 12.54 17.90
C HIS A 157 -13.02 12.87 17.52
N LEU A 158 -13.77 11.91 16.97
CA LEU A 158 -15.12 12.19 16.45
C LEU A 158 -16.13 12.45 17.57
N SER A 159 -16.07 11.70 18.67
CA SER A 159 -16.94 11.86 19.84
C SER A 159 -16.97 13.30 20.38
N ASN A 160 -15.81 13.97 20.35
CA ASN A 160 -15.63 15.34 20.84
C ASN A 160 -15.99 16.42 19.82
N SER A 161 -16.24 16.04 18.56
CA SER A 161 -16.44 16.97 17.44
C SER A 161 -17.71 16.70 16.63
N VAL A 162 -18.54 15.74 17.04
CA VAL A 162 -19.74 15.33 16.31
C VAL A 162 -20.73 16.47 16.10
N ASP A 163 -20.82 17.40 17.06
CA ASP A 163 -21.73 18.56 17.01
C ASP A 163 -21.46 19.47 15.81
N VAL A 164 -20.20 19.59 15.36
CA VAL A 164 -19.85 20.37 14.16
C VAL A 164 -20.55 19.80 12.92
N TRP A 165 -20.71 18.48 12.87
CA TRP A 165 -21.37 17.79 11.76
C TRP A 165 -22.90 17.81 11.90
N VAL A 166 -23.42 17.71 13.13
CA VAL A 166 -24.85 17.82 13.42
C VAL A 166 -25.36 19.21 13.03
N ASN A 167 -24.65 20.26 13.46
CA ASN A 167 -25.04 21.65 13.27
C ASN A 167 -24.79 22.21 11.86
N ASP A 168 -24.06 21.48 11.01
CA ASP A 168 -23.84 21.90 9.63
C ASP A 168 -25.11 21.77 8.79
N THR A 169 -25.71 22.90 8.41
CA THR A 169 -26.90 22.96 7.56
C THR A 169 -26.57 23.16 6.08
N SER A 170 -25.29 23.37 5.73
CA SER A 170 -24.85 23.63 4.36
C SER A 170 -24.71 22.37 3.49
N ARG A 171 -24.56 21.20 4.13
CA ARG A 171 -24.39 19.90 3.48
C ARG A 171 -25.57 18.98 3.77
N ASN A 172 -26.00 18.23 2.76
CA ASN A 172 -26.97 17.15 2.94
C ASN A 172 -26.31 15.91 3.61
N PRO A 173 -27.11 14.95 4.13
CA PRO A 173 -26.58 13.77 4.83
C PRO A 173 -25.51 12.99 4.04
N LEU A 174 -25.73 12.73 2.75
CA LEU A 174 -24.78 12.01 1.90
C LEU A 174 -23.45 12.78 1.72
N GLN A 175 -23.50 14.12 1.63
CA GLN A 175 -22.30 14.95 1.57
C GLN A 175 -21.53 14.93 2.90
N LYS A 176 -22.24 14.90 4.04
CA LYS A 176 -21.63 14.75 5.36
C LYS A 176 -20.94 13.40 5.49
N GLU A 177 -21.60 12.30 5.12
CA GLU A 177 -21.00 10.95 5.12
C GLU A 177 -19.73 10.89 4.27
N LYS A 178 -19.77 11.44 3.04
CA LYS A 178 -18.58 11.50 2.17
C LYS A 178 -17.43 12.28 2.82
N SER A 179 -17.73 13.37 3.54
CA SER A 179 -16.71 14.15 4.25
C SER A 179 -16.18 13.44 5.49
N LEU A 180 -17.05 12.77 6.26
CA LEU A 180 -16.66 11.96 7.41
C LEU A 180 -15.79 10.78 6.99
N LEU A 181 -16.08 10.13 5.85
CA LEU A 181 -15.24 9.09 5.30
C LEU A 181 -13.80 9.59 5.02
N ARG A 182 -13.67 10.77 4.41
CA ARG A 182 -12.35 11.39 4.20
C ARG A 182 -11.69 11.80 5.51
N TYR A 183 -12.46 12.32 6.46
CA TYR A 183 -11.96 12.68 7.78
C TYR A 183 -11.37 11.45 8.49
N THR A 184 -12.07 10.32 8.49
CA THR A 184 -11.57 9.06 9.05
C THR A 184 -10.30 8.59 8.34
N LEU A 185 -10.28 8.59 7.00
CA LEU A 185 -9.10 8.21 6.23
C LEU A 185 -7.88 9.07 6.57
N LEU A 186 -8.06 10.39 6.70
CA LEU A 186 -6.98 11.31 7.07
C LEU A 186 -6.41 10.98 8.46
N HIS A 187 -7.25 10.68 9.44
CA HIS A 187 -6.75 10.30 10.77
C HIS A 187 -6.02 8.96 10.76
N ILE A 188 -6.50 7.97 9.99
CA ILE A 188 -5.78 6.70 9.81
C ILE A 188 -4.39 7.00 9.23
N GLN A 189 -4.30 7.87 8.23
CA GLN A 189 -3.02 8.25 7.64
C GLN A 189 -2.09 8.90 8.68
N GLU A 190 -2.57 9.83 9.50
CA GLU A 190 -1.76 10.45 10.57
C GLU A 190 -1.23 9.41 11.57
N TYR A 191 -2.03 8.39 11.93
CA TYR A 191 -1.55 7.29 12.77
C TYR A 191 -0.47 6.45 12.09
N LEU A 192 -0.61 6.19 10.78
CA LEU A 192 0.34 5.38 10.00
C LEU A 192 1.65 6.10 9.68
N GLU A 193 1.67 7.43 9.75
CA GLU A 193 2.89 8.22 9.56
C GLU A 193 3.82 8.18 10.78
N LEU A 194 3.38 7.58 11.90
CA LEU A 194 4.10 7.54 13.16
C LEU A 194 4.63 6.14 13.49
N THR A 195 5.85 6.08 14.00
CA THR A 195 6.42 4.88 14.64
C THR A 195 5.80 4.68 16.02
N GLU A 196 6.02 3.50 16.64
CA GLU A 196 5.61 3.24 18.04
C GLU A 196 6.21 4.22 19.06
N GLU A 197 7.35 4.84 18.72
CA GLU A 197 8.02 5.87 19.53
C GLU A 197 7.60 7.30 19.16
N TYR A 198 6.56 7.46 18.33
CA TYR A 198 6.05 8.75 17.85
C TYR A 198 7.05 9.56 17.00
N ASN A 199 7.98 8.87 16.30
CA ASN A 199 8.80 9.46 15.23
C ASN A 199 8.10 9.27 13.88
N PHE A 200 8.57 9.93 12.80
CA PHE A 200 8.02 9.70 11.47
C PHE A 200 8.52 8.39 10.85
N GLU A 201 7.61 7.62 10.27
CA GLU A 201 7.94 6.42 9.49
C GLU A 201 8.70 6.76 8.21
N SER A 202 9.56 5.84 7.79
CA SER A 202 10.25 5.95 6.50
C SER A 202 9.40 5.34 5.39
N TYR A 203 9.06 6.15 4.39
CA TYR A 203 8.26 5.69 3.26
C TYR A 203 8.99 4.65 2.41
N HIS A 204 8.29 3.57 2.10
CA HIS A 204 8.70 2.61 1.09
C HIS A 204 8.52 3.22 -0.32
N PRO A 205 9.40 2.93 -1.31
CA PRO A 205 9.27 3.44 -2.69
C PRO A 205 7.93 3.22 -3.38
N ALA A 206 7.21 2.16 -2.99
CA ALA A 206 5.86 1.86 -3.50
C ALA A 206 4.84 2.95 -3.16
N GLU A 207 5.02 3.63 -2.03
CA GLU A 207 4.08 4.63 -1.53
C GLU A 207 4.19 5.95 -2.29
N THR A 208 5.27 6.15 -3.06
CA THR A 208 5.46 7.36 -3.87
C THR A 208 4.44 7.48 -5.00
N TYR A 209 3.97 6.35 -5.54
CA TYR A 209 3.20 6.31 -6.78
C TYR A 209 1.81 5.70 -6.61
N ILE A 210 0.86 6.24 -7.35
CA ILE A 210 -0.46 5.65 -7.59
C ILE A 210 -0.49 5.13 -9.02
N THR A 211 -0.51 3.80 -9.16
CA THR A 211 -0.50 3.10 -10.46
C THR A 211 -1.56 1.99 -10.52
N PRO A 212 -2.49 2.01 -11.49
CA PRO A 212 -2.69 3.07 -12.50
C PRO A 212 -3.24 4.38 -11.88
N PRO A 213 -3.11 5.54 -12.56
CA PRO A 213 -3.72 6.78 -12.10
C PRO A 213 -5.23 6.65 -11.91
N VAL A 214 -5.73 7.04 -10.74
CA VAL A 214 -7.17 6.95 -10.40
C VAL A 214 -7.98 8.12 -10.98
N LYS A 215 -7.39 9.31 -11.06
CA LYS A 215 -8.08 10.51 -11.53
C LYS A 215 -8.31 10.41 -13.05
N PRO A 216 -9.50 10.74 -13.58
CA PRO A 216 -9.81 10.59 -15.00
C PRO A 216 -9.04 11.56 -15.90
N ASN A 217 -8.80 12.78 -15.40
CA ASN A 217 -8.08 13.83 -16.14
C ASN A 217 -6.66 13.98 -15.61
N ILE A 218 -5.82 14.70 -16.37
CA ILE A 218 -4.48 15.11 -15.93
C ILE A 218 -4.55 16.05 -14.72
N PHE A 219 -3.68 15.83 -13.72
CA PHE A 219 -3.53 16.67 -12.54
C PHE A 219 -2.05 16.95 -12.22
N THR A 220 -1.81 17.93 -11.33
CA THR A 220 -0.48 18.15 -10.76
C THR A 220 0.04 16.88 -10.10
N GLY A 221 1.32 16.58 -10.30
CA GLY A 221 1.97 15.37 -9.78
C GLY A 221 1.80 14.15 -10.69
N ASP A 222 1.03 14.24 -11.78
CA ASP A 222 0.98 13.15 -12.75
C ASP A 222 2.33 12.96 -13.45
N ILE A 223 2.72 11.70 -13.63
CA ILE A 223 3.86 11.30 -14.44
C ILE A 223 3.34 10.88 -15.80
N VAL A 224 3.88 11.53 -16.82
CA VAL A 224 3.46 11.38 -18.21
C VAL A 224 4.65 10.95 -19.07
N LYS A 225 4.36 10.15 -20.07
CA LYS A 225 5.33 9.65 -21.03
C LYS A 225 5.03 10.25 -22.40
N GLU A 226 6.03 10.88 -23.01
CA GLU A 226 5.92 11.40 -24.36
C GLU A 226 5.95 10.25 -25.38
N ASN A 227 4.97 10.21 -26.28
CA ASN A 227 4.77 9.10 -27.20
C ASN A 227 5.90 9.00 -28.25
N SER A 228 6.46 10.13 -28.67
CA SER A 228 7.49 10.18 -29.72
C SER A 228 8.89 9.81 -29.22
N SER A 229 9.26 10.22 -28.01
CA SER A 229 10.62 10.07 -27.48
C SER A 229 10.74 9.08 -26.33
N ASN A 230 9.61 8.60 -25.79
CA ASN A 230 9.51 7.82 -24.55
C ASN A 230 10.04 8.55 -23.29
N LYS A 231 10.40 9.84 -23.39
CA LYS A 231 10.83 10.62 -22.22
C LYS A 231 9.69 10.80 -21.24
N LYS A 232 10.03 10.83 -19.95
CA LYS A 232 9.07 10.96 -18.85
C LYS A 232 9.13 12.37 -18.29
N PHE A 233 7.97 12.89 -17.92
CA PHE A 233 7.81 14.22 -17.35
C PHE A 233 6.88 14.16 -16.15
N ILE A 234 7.03 15.13 -15.24
CA ILE A 234 6.06 15.40 -14.19
C ILE A 234 5.26 16.66 -14.52
N VAL A 235 3.96 16.62 -14.26
CA VAL A 235 3.04 17.75 -14.45
C VAL A 235 3.08 18.65 -13.23
N LEU A 236 3.45 19.92 -13.42
CA LEU A 236 3.51 20.92 -12.34
C LEU A 236 2.49 22.06 -12.48
N THR A 237 1.63 22.04 -13.50
CA THR A 237 0.50 22.99 -13.57
C THR A 237 -0.39 22.84 -12.34
N PRO A 238 -0.79 23.94 -11.66
CA PRO A 238 -1.66 23.88 -10.49
C PRO A 238 -2.98 23.11 -10.72
N SER A 239 -3.39 22.32 -9.73
CA SER A 239 -4.54 21.43 -9.85
C SER A 239 -5.86 22.18 -10.01
N CYS A 240 -6.00 23.37 -9.42
CA CYS A 240 -7.17 24.23 -9.59
C CYS A 240 -7.37 24.67 -11.04
N ASP A 241 -6.29 25.06 -11.73
CA ASP A 241 -6.33 25.51 -13.13
C ASP A 241 -6.65 24.35 -14.08
N LEU A 242 -6.11 23.15 -13.79
CA LEU A 242 -6.41 21.94 -14.55
C LEU A 242 -7.87 21.50 -14.37
N ALA A 243 -8.38 21.51 -13.13
CA ALA A 243 -9.75 21.11 -12.79
C ALA A 243 -10.81 22.05 -13.37
N GLN A 244 -10.55 23.37 -13.34
CA GLN A 244 -11.47 24.38 -13.89
C GLN A 244 -11.34 24.56 -15.41
N GLN A 245 -10.49 23.77 -16.07
CA GLN A 245 -10.16 23.88 -17.49
C GLN A 245 -9.68 25.28 -17.91
N LYS A 246 -9.05 26.01 -16.98
CA LYS A 246 -8.51 27.36 -17.23
C LYS A 246 -7.10 27.34 -17.81
N ALA A 247 -6.35 26.28 -17.53
CA ALA A 247 -5.00 26.09 -18.07
C ALA A 247 -5.06 25.87 -19.59
N LYS A 248 -4.58 26.86 -20.35
CA LYS A 248 -4.37 26.74 -21.81
C LYS A 248 -3.15 25.89 -22.14
N ASP A 249 -2.13 25.99 -21.30
CA ASP A 249 -0.88 25.25 -21.42
C ASP A 249 -0.61 24.40 -20.16
N ILE A 250 0.06 23.28 -20.35
CA ILE A 250 0.45 22.31 -19.33
C ILE A 250 1.97 22.38 -19.15
N LEU A 251 2.39 22.65 -17.91
CA LEU A 251 3.76 22.71 -17.47
C LEU A 251 4.26 21.32 -17.14
N LEU A 252 5.29 20.89 -17.88
CA LEU A 252 5.97 19.62 -17.75
C LEU A 252 7.42 19.84 -17.35
N VAL A 253 7.95 18.99 -16.48
CA VAL A 253 9.38 18.98 -16.13
C VAL A 253 9.96 17.60 -16.38
N LEU A 254 11.09 17.54 -17.07
CA LEU A 254 11.73 16.28 -17.45
C LEU A 254 12.18 15.49 -16.22
N ILE A 255 11.91 14.19 -16.23
CA ILE A 255 12.50 13.19 -15.33
C ILE A 255 13.68 12.55 -16.08
N GLU A 256 14.90 12.87 -15.65
CA GLU A 256 16.12 12.28 -16.15
C GLU A 256 16.27 10.85 -15.63
N GLU A 257 16.48 9.91 -16.54
CA GLU A 257 16.66 8.50 -16.18
C GLU A 257 17.94 8.29 -15.34
N ASN A 258 17.90 7.30 -14.46
CA ASN A 258 19.03 6.89 -13.62
C ASN A 258 20.26 6.41 -14.43
N THR A 259 20.10 6.16 -15.72
CA THR A 259 21.12 5.76 -16.70
C THR A 259 21.76 6.96 -17.41
N GLN A 260 21.33 8.18 -17.09
CA GLN A 260 21.82 9.42 -17.69
C GLN A 260 22.21 10.45 -16.61
N GLY A 261 22.82 11.55 -17.05
CA GLY A 261 23.13 12.70 -16.20
C GLY A 261 24.04 12.39 -15.02
N ILE A 262 23.86 13.17 -13.95
CA ILE A 262 24.73 13.13 -12.76
C ILE A 262 24.68 11.78 -12.03
N ILE A 263 23.51 11.11 -11.97
CA ILE A 263 23.40 9.79 -11.33
C ILE A 263 24.26 8.78 -12.07
N SER A 264 24.15 8.70 -13.39
CA SER A 264 24.96 7.77 -14.17
C SER A 264 26.45 8.08 -14.08
N GLU A 265 26.83 9.36 -14.12
CA GLU A 265 28.23 9.79 -13.96
C GLU A 265 28.80 9.27 -12.63
N LYS A 266 28.13 9.53 -11.50
CA LYS A 266 28.61 9.12 -10.18
C LYS A 266 28.58 7.60 -10.00
N LYS A 267 27.55 6.91 -10.49
CA LYS A 267 27.50 5.42 -10.49
C LYS A 267 28.66 4.82 -11.27
N ASN A 268 29.02 5.40 -12.42
CA ASN A 268 30.13 4.92 -13.24
C ASN A 268 31.49 5.12 -12.57
N ILE A 269 31.71 6.24 -11.88
CA ILE A 269 32.93 6.47 -11.07
C ILE A 269 33.07 5.37 -10.00
N ILE A 270 32.00 5.11 -9.25
CA ILE A 270 31.99 4.12 -8.16
C ILE A 270 32.21 2.70 -8.73
N LYS A 271 31.46 2.30 -9.76
CA LYS A 271 31.53 0.96 -10.35
C LYS A 271 32.89 0.65 -10.98
N LYS A 272 33.50 1.62 -11.67
CA LYS A 272 34.81 1.41 -12.28
C LYS A 272 35.90 1.21 -11.23
N ASN A 273 35.77 1.84 -10.06
CA ASN A 273 36.71 1.73 -8.94
C ASN A 273 38.19 1.96 -9.34
N LYS A 274 38.43 2.83 -10.33
CA LYS A 274 39.75 3.18 -10.86
C LYS A 274 40.21 4.60 -10.46
N ALA A 275 39.32 5.38 -9.86
CA ALA A 275 39.63 6.73 -9.41
C ALA A 275 40.30 6.71 -8.01
N ARG A 276 40.87 7.85 -7.59
CA ARG A 276 41.41 7.99 -6.24
C ARG A 276 40.31 7.77 -5.19
N PRO A 277 40.61 7.23 -4.00
CA PRO A 277 39.61 6.97 -2.95
C PRO A 277 38.75 8.20 -2.61
N GLU A 278 39.35 9.38 -2.58
CA GLU A 278 38.67 10.67 -2.32
C GLU A 278 37.55 10.94 -3.33
N VAL A 279 37.83 10.75 -4.63
CA VAL A 279 36.86 10.95 -5.73
C VAL A 279 35.72 9.95 -5.65
N ILE A 280 36.00 8.70 -5.26
CA ILE A 280 34.99 7.67 -5.08
C ILE A 280 34.08 8.01 -3.90
N ASN A 281 34.64 8.47 -2.78
CA ASN A 281 33.87 8.88 -1.62
C ASN A 281 33.02 10.13 -1.90
N GLU A 282 33.55 11.10 -2.66
CA GLU A 282 32.78 12.26 -3.12
C GLU A 282 31.60 11.84 -4.02
N ALA A 283 31.82 10.89 -4.93
CA ALA A 283 30.76 10.35 -5.78
C ALA A 283 29.67 9.63 -4.96
N LYS A 284 30.04 8.86 -3.93
CA LYS A 284 29.10 8.22 -3.00
C LYS A 284 28.27 9.26 -2.24
N ASN A 285 28.94 10.26 -1.64
CA ASN A 285 28.29 11.35 -0.91
C ASN A 285 27.34 12.16 -1.81
N THR A 286 27.76 12.43 -3.06
CA THR A 286 26.88 13.10 -4.04
C THR A 286 25.64 12.27 -4.34
N LEU A 287 25.79 10.96 -4.53
CA LEU A 287 24.65 10.06 -4.80
C LEU A 287 23.70 10.00 -3.59
N GLU A 288 24.23 9.87 -2.38
CA GLU A 288 23.45 9.90 -1.14
C GLU A 288 22.64 11.20 -1.01
N LYS A 289 23.28 12.36 -1.22
CA LYS A 289 22.60 13.66 -1.22
C LYS A 289 21.54 13.79 -2.31
N LEU A 290 21.73 13.15 -3.48
CA LEU A 290 20.70 13.13 -4.53
C LEU A 290 19.49 12.31 -4.08
N LEU A 291 19.71 11.12 -3.51
CA LEU A 291 18.65 10.24 -3.02
C LEU A 291 17.87 10.86 -1.85
N GLN A 292 18.55 11.57 -0.96
CA GLN A 292 17.97 12.31 0.15
C GLN A 292 17.40 13.68 -0.24
N ASN A 293 17.41 14.03 -1.54
CA ASN A 293 16.95 15.32 -2.02
C ASN A 293 17.67 16.53 -1.39
N SER A 294 18.90 16.38 -0.90
CA SER A 294 19.69 17.41 -0.23
C SER A 294 20.87 17.96 -1.06
N TYR A 295 21.10 17.42 -2.27
CA TYR A 295 22.23 17.83 -3.12
C TYR A 295 22.10 19.25 -3.68
N SER A 296 21.01 19.52 -4.40
CA SER A 296 20.76 20.82 -5.03
C SER A 296 19.28 20.99 -5.28
N ASN A 297 18.76 22.21 -5.06
CA ASN A 297 17.35 22.52 -5.25
C ASN A 297 16.88 22.37 -6.70
N LYS A 298 17.79 22.26 -7.68
CA LYS A 298 17.44 22.00 -9.08
C LYS A 298 16.94 20.58 -9.36
N TYR A 299 17.18 19.65 -8.45
CA TYR A 299 16.81 18.24 -8.62
C TYR A 299 15.82 17.78 -7.55
N HIS A 300 14.97 16.83 -7.91
CA HIS A 300 14.23 16.01 -6.98
C HIS A 300 14.25 14.54 -7.46
N PHE A 301 14.67 13.63 -6.59
CA PHE A 301 14.79 12.20 -6.85
C PHE A 301 13.46 11.48 -6.67
N LEU A 302 13.16 10.61 -7.63
CA LEU A 302 12.02 9.71 -7.64
C LEU A 302 12.55 8.26 -7.63
N PRO A 303 12.13 7.41 -6.67
CA PRO A 303 12.66 6.06 -6.54
C PRO A 303 12.10 5.11 -7.61
N LYS A 304 12.80 4.01 -7.88
CA LYS A 304 12.28 2.96 -8.76
C LYS A 304 11.21 2.13 -8.03
N TYR A 305 10.09 1.86 -8.69
CA TYR A 305 9.07 0.92 -8.21
C TYR A 305 8.30 0.30 -9.39
N ASN A 306 8.16 -1.03 -9.38
CA ASN A 306 7.49 -1.79 -10.45
C ASN A 306 7.97 -1.38 -11.86
N SER A 307 7.06 -0.96 -12.76
CA SER A 307 7.38 -0.50 -14.11
C SER A 307 7.91 0.95 -14.18
N ILE A 308 7.89 1.68 -13.07
CA ILE A 308 8.40 3.05 -12.96
C ILE A 308 9.88 3.02 -12.58
N GLU A 309 10.76 3.30 -13.54
CA GLU A 309 12.22 3.32 -13.33
C GLU A 309 12.74 4.43 -12.38
N GLY A 310 11.90 5.41 -12.03
CA GLY A 310 12.29 6.58 -11.26
C GLY A 310 13.25 7.50 -12.04
N GLY A 311 14.01 8.32 -11.31
CA GLY A 311 14.97 9.26 -11.91
C GLY A 311 15.12 10.55 -11.13
N LEU A 312 15.71 11.57 -11.77
CA LEU A 312 15.77 12.94 -11.23
C LEU A 312 14.82 13.84 -12.02
N ILE A 313 13.82 14.40 -11.36
CA ILE A 313 13.15 15.59 -11.86
C ILE A 313 14.18 16.70 -11.96
N ASN A 314 14.42 17.21 -13.17
CA ASN A 314 15.36 18.30 -13.41
C ASN A 314 14.58 19.59 -13.66
N PHE A 315 14.46 20.44 -12.64
CA PHE A 315 13.71 21.70 -12.71
C PHE A 315 14.31 22.73 -13.69
N GLN A 316 15.47 22.47 -14.28
CA GLN A 316 16.01 23.27 -15.39
C GLN A 316 15.38 22.89 -16.74
N LYS A 317 14.86 21.66 -16.87
CA LYS A 317 14.35 21.10 -18.12
C LYS A 317 12.82 21.16 -18.14
N VAL A 318 12.33 22.39 -18.18
CA VAL A 318 10.91 22.72 -18.23
C VAL A 318 10.43 22.75 -19.68
N LYS A 319 9.24 22.21 -19.93
CA LYS A 319 8.53 22.24 -21.20
C LYS A 319 7.09 22.70 -20.94
N SER A 320 6.54 23.50 -21.84
CA SER A 320 5.12 23.84 -21.84
C SER A 320 4.48 23.29 -23.11
N ILE A 321 3.28 22.72 -23.01
CA ILE A 321 2.52 22.23 -24.16
C ILE A 321 1.09 22.74 -24.12
N LYS A 322 0.43 22.86 -25.26
CA LYS A 322 -0.99 23.20 -25.28
C LYS A 322 -1.80 22.03 -24.74
N ARG A 323 -2.84 22.33 -23.96
CA ARG A 323 -3.73 21.31 -23.41
C ARG A 323 -4.39 20.43 -24.49
N GLY A 324 -4.72 21.00 -25.64
CA GLY A 324 -5.34 20.27 -26.76
C GLY A 324 -4.45 19.19 -27.37
N ASP A 325 -3.13 19.35 -27.26
CA ASP A 325 -2.13 18.44 -27.84
C ASP A 325 -1.69 17.36 -26.81
N PHE A 326 -2.15 17.45 -25.56
CA PHE A 326 -1.68 16.56 -24.50
C PHE A 326 -2.05 15.10 -24.75
N GLU A 327 -3.32 14.82 -25.05
CA GLU A 327 -3.83 13.45 -25.21
C GLU A 327 -3.25 12.76 -26.46
N SER A 328 -2.84 13.51 -27.48
CA SER A 328 -2.16 12.95 -28.67
C SER A 328 -0.69 12.65 -28.41
N ASP A 329 -0.02 13.52 -27.65
CA ASP A 329 1.44 13.50 -27.54
C ASP A 329 1.94 12.74 -26.31
N PHE A 330 1.07 12.56 -25.30
CA PHE A 330 1.44 11.98 -24.01
C PHE A 330 0.47 10.90 -23.54
N SER A 331 1.00 9.96 -22.78
CA SER A 331 0.24 8.97 -22.02
C SER A 331 0.52 9.11 -20.52
N ARG A 332 -0.52 9.02 -19.70
CA ARG A 332 -0.40 9.05 -18.23
C ARG A 332 -0.01 7.66 -17.74
N ILE A 333 1.06 7.56 -16.94
CA ILE A 333 1.59 6.26 -16.47
C ILE A 333 1.51 6.09 -14.95
N ALA A 334 1.52 7.18 -14.19
CA ALA A 334 1.38 7.18 -12.73
C ALA A 334 0.94 8.56 -12.24
N SER A 335 0.51 8.64 -10.99
CA SER A 335 0.43 9.90 -10.24
C SER A 335 1.31 9.81 -9.01
N LEU A 336 2.01 10.87 -8.62
CA LEU A 336 2.57 10.95 -7.28
C LEU A 336 1.44 11.02 -6.24
N ASN A 337 1.66 10.45 -5.06
CA ASN A 337 0.75 10.67 -3.94
C ASN A 337 0.76 12.17 -3.54
N SER A 338 -0.21 12.60 -2.74
CA SER A 338 -0.36 14.03 -2.39
C SER A 338 0.82 14.60 -1.60
N GLN A 339 1.47 13.80 -0.76
CA GLN A 339 2.59 14.26 0.07
C GLN A 339 3.83 14.52 -0.79
N PHE A 340 4.20 13.57 -1.65
CA PHE A 340 5.32 13.75 -2.58
C PHE A 340 5.03 14.82 -3.64
N THR A 341 3.78 14.95 -4.10
CA THR A 341 3.39 16.02 -5.02
C THR A 341 3.65 17.39 -4.41
N LYS A 342 3.28 17.60 -3.13
CA LYS A 342 3.51 18.86 -2.41
C LYS A 342 5.00 19.17 -2.31
N ASP A 343 5.83 18.20 -1.95
CA ASP A 343 7.28 18.41 -1.84
C ASP A 343 7.91 18.77 -3.20
N VAL A 344 7.56 18.05 -4.26
CA VAL A 344 8.05 18.38 -5.62
C VAL A 344 7.65 19.80 -6.03
N VAL A 345 6.39 20.18 -5.82
CA VAL A 345 5.88 21.52 -6.17
C VAL A 345 6.57 22.61 -5.33
N ALA A 346 6.78 22.36 -4.04
CA ALA A 346 7.47 23.29 -3.15
C ALA A 346 8.93 23.49 -3.57
N ARG A 347 9.64 22.41 -3.88
CA ARG A 347 11.03 22.47 -4.36
C ARG A 347 11.15 23.15 -5.73
N PHE A 348 10.22 22.88 -6.65
CA PHE A 348 10.17 23.58 -7.92
C PHE A 348 9.96 25.08 -7.72
N SER A 349 8.99 25.47 -6.88
CA SER A 349 8.70 26.87 -6.56
C SER A 349 9.92 27.55 -5.95
N TYR A 350 10.56 26.91 -4.97
CA TYR A 350 11.78 27.42 -4.34
C TYR A 350 12.93 27.58 -5.34
N TYR A 351 13.14 26.61 -6.22
CA TYR A 351 14.16 26.69 -7.26
C TYR A 351 13.87 27.80 -8.26
N TYR A 352 12.62 27.92 -8.71
CA TYR A 352 12.21 28.87 -9.75
C TYR A 352 12.16 30.32 -9.24
N SER A 353 11.91 30.51 -7.95
CA SER A 353 11.86 31.84 -7.32
C SER A 353 13.22 32.37 -6.88
N ARG A 354 14.33 31.66 -7.14
CA ARG A 354 15.67 32.10 -6.72
C ARG A 354 16.02 33.44 -7.35
N GLN A 355 16.28 34.43 -6.50
CA GLN A 355 16.88 35.69 -6.90
C GLN A 355 18.40 35.56 -6.80
N GLY A 356 19.12 36.01 -7.84
CA GLY A 356 20.57 36.14 -7.74
C GLY A 356 20.91 37.23 -6.74
N SER A 357 21.80 36.93 -5.78
CA SER A 357 22.42 37.96 -4.95
C SER A 357 23.71 38.45 -5.63
N PRO A 358 24.00 39.77 -5.63
CA PRO A 358 25.30 40.26 -6.05
C PRO A 358 26.39 39.71 -5.12
N ASP A 359 27.49 39.25 -5.71
CA ASP A 359 28.62 38.70 -4.97
C ASP A 359 29.61 39.81 -4.57
N PHE A 360 30.05 39.78 -3.32
CA PHE A 360 31.18 40.58 -2.88
C PHE A 360 32.50 39.86 -3.19
N LYS A 361 33.56 40.63 -3.43
CA LYS A 361 34.92 40.09 -3.39
C LYS A 361 35.28 39.75 -1.95
N THR A 362 35.14 38.47 -1.60
CA THR A 362 35.25 37.99 -0.22
C THR A 362 36.59 38.32 0.42
N GLU A 363 37.69 38.31 -0.35
CA GLU A 363 39.02 38.65 0.16
C GLU A 363 39.16 40.13 0.53
N GLU A 364 38.53 41.05 -0.21
CA GLU A 364 38.51 42.48 0.16
C GLU A 364 37.77 42.68 1.49
N LEU A 365 36.65 41.96 1.69
CA LEU A 365 35.88 42.03 2.94
C LEU A 365 36.62 41.38 4.12
N LYS A 366 37.31 40.25 3.92
CA LYS A 366 38.10 39.61 4.97
C LYS A 366 39.20 40.54 5.48
N ASN A 367 39.91 41.22 4.58
CA ASN A 367 40.94 42.21 4.92
C ASN A 367 40.40 43.48 5.61
N MET A 368 39.08 43.71 5.59
CA MET A 368 38.43 44.78 6.37
C MET A 368 38.00 44.31 7.77
N LEU A 369 37.88 43.00 7.97
CA LEU A 369 37.44 42.39 9.23
C LEU A 369 38.59 41.94 10.12
N PHE A 370 39.73 41.62 9.51
CA PHE A 370 41.00 41.25 10.14
C PHE A 370 42.10 42.18 9.64
#